data_AF-A0A969GC37-F1
#
_entry.id   AF-A0A969GC37-F1
#
_cell.length_a   1.000
_cell.length_b   1.000
_cell.length_c   1.000
_cell.angle_alpha   90.00
_cell.angle_beta   90.00
_cell.angle_gamma   90.00
#
_symmetry.space_group_name_H-M   'P 1'
#
loop_
_entity.id
_entity.type
_entity.pdbx_description
1 polymer ?
#
loop_
_entity_poly.entity_id
_entity_poly.type
_entity_poly.pdbx_seq_one_letter_code
_entity_poly.pdbx_strand_id
1 'polypeptide(L)'
;MTEKEYFTVDEVELLQNNLRLIEAKHTNSGKFPSRGDIKDGLLKMILYTNLEAVKVDGISCTTTPVLKLTASKMKGFLDSNADEVTKTEFFTANKMRKSDRNFINIYLMKRKLITLR
;
A
#
# COMPACT_ATOMS: atom_id res chain seq x y z
N MET A 1 21.36 22.11 -18.39
CA MET A 1 21.05 21.28 -17.19
C MET A 1 20.12 20.18 -17.68
N THR A 2 20.56 18.93 -17.70
CA THR A 2 19.69 17.79 -18.05
C THR A 2 19.03 17.30 -16.78
N GLU A 3 17.70 17.36 -16.72
CA GLU A 3 16.93 16.76 -15.63
C GLU A 3 17.04 15.23 -15.75
N LYS A 4 17.49 14.59 -14.66
CA LYS A 4 17.45 13.13 -14.53
C LYS A 4 16.20 12.77 -13.76
N GLU A 5 15.30 12.04 -14.41
CA GLU A 5 14.19 11.40 -13.74
C GLU A 5 14.65 10.07 -13.14
N TYR A 6 14.31 9.85 -11.87
CA TYR A 6 14.58 8.60 -11.16
C TYR A 6 13.25 7.88 -10.93
N PHE A 7 13.29 6.55 -10.95
CA PHE A 7 12.15 5.75 -10.55
C PHE A 7 12.08 5.73 -9.01
N THR A 8 11.14 6.48 -8.44
CA THR A 8 11.03 6.69 -6.99
C THR A 8 9.74 6.12 -6.42
N VAL A 9 9.77 5.86 -5.11
CA VAL A 9 8.59 5.56 -4.27
C VAL A 9 8.17 6.81 -3.50
N ASP A 10 6.94 6.85 -3.04
CA ASP A 10 6.43 7.98 -2.25
C ASP A 10 6.98 7.97 -0.82
N GLU A 11 7.03 6.79 -0.20
CA GLU A 11 7.48 6.60 1.19
C GLU A 11 8.39 5.37 1.30
N VAL A 12 9.29 5.39 2.29
CA VAL A 12 10.13 4.23 2.68
C VAL A 12 10.08 4.02 4.18
N GLU A 13 10.14 2.75 4.60
CA GLU A 13 10.23 2.39 6.01
C GLU A 13 11.19 1.20 6.19
N LEU A 14 12.23 1.36 7.01
CA LEU A 14 13.19 0.29 7.29
C LEU A 14 12.84 -0.37 8.63
N LEU A 15 12.43 -1.63 8.60
CA LEU A 15 12.10 -2.44 9.77
C LEU A 15 12.96 -3.70 9.78
N GLN A 16 13.83 -3.87 10.77
CA GLN A 16 14.61 -5.11 10.95
C GLN A 16 15.30 -5.61 9.67
N ASN A 17 15.96 -4.71 8.93
CA ASN A 17 16.62 -5.00 7.64
C ASN A 17 15.68 -5.39 6.48
N ASN A 18 14.39 -5.08 6.61
CA ASN A 18 13.42 -5.09 5.52
C ASN A 18 13.06 -3.65 5.15
N LEU A 19 13.42 -3.23 3.94
CA LEU A 19 13.06 -1.95 3.37
C LEU A 19 11.68 -2.06 2.72
N ARG A 20 10.67 -1.46 3.35
CA ARG A 20 9.33 -1.34 2.78
C ARG A 20 9.32 -0.19 1.78
N LEU A 21 8.97 -0.50 0.54
CA LEU A 21 8.85 0.45 -0.57
C LEU A 21 7.37 0.77 -0.74
N ILE A 22 6.96 1.96 -0.30
CA ILE A 22 5.56 2.30 -0.14
C ILE A 22 5.13 3.24 -1.28
N GLU A 23 4.20 2.77 -2.11
CA GLU A 23 3.50 3.58 -3.09
C GLU A 23 2.14 3.97 -2.52
N ALA A 24 1.84 5.26 -2.46
CA ALA A 24 0.62 5.80 -1.89
C ALA A 24 -0.33 6.29 -2.98
N LYS A 25 -1.57 5.80 -2.98
CA LYS A 25 -2.66 6.35 -3.80
C LYS A 25 -3.71 6.99 -2.89
N HIS A 26 -4.16 8.19 -3.25
CA HIS A 26 -5.07 8.98 -2.44
C HIS A 26 -6.36 9.34 -3.19
N THR A 27 -7.46 9.56 -2.47
CA THR A 27 -8.66 10.20 -2.99
C THR A 27 -9.24 11.21 -2.01
N ASN A 28 -9.72 12.34 -2.54
CA ASN A 28 -10.42 13.36 -1.76
C ASN A 28 -11.95 13.17 -1.73
N SER A 29 -12.50 12.44 -2.70
CA SER A 29 -13.96 12.40 -2.94
C SER A 29 -14.59 11.04 -2.62
N GLY A 30 -13.84 9.95 -2.83
CA GLY A 30 -14.30 8.58 -2.66
C GLY A 30 -13.81 7.90 -1.37
N LYS A 31 -14.14 6.61 -1.23
CA LYS A 31 -13.55 5.73 -0.20
C LYS A 31 -12.25 5.07 -0.64
N PHE A 32 -12.03 4.99 -1.95
CA PHE A 32 -10.86 4.37 -2.55
C PHE A 32 -10.36 5.24 -3.70
N PRO A 33 -9.05 5.25 -3.97
CA PRO A 33 -8.49 5.80 -5.20
C PRO A 33 -9.12 5.20 -6.46
N SER A 34 -8.91 5.84 -7.61
CA SER A 34 -9.50 5.34 -8.84
C SER A 34 -8.94 3.95 -9.21
N ARG A 35 -9.67 3.20 -10.04
CA ARG A 35 -9.16 1.93 -10.57
C ARG A 35 -7.86 2.12 -11.36
N GLY A 36 -7.69 3.27 -12.01
CA GLY A 36 -6.46 3.63 -12.72
C GLY A 36 -5.29 3.75 -11.75
N ASP A 37 -5.48 4.55 -10.69
CA ASP A 37 -4.46 4.76 -9.64
C ASP A 37 -4.06 3.44 -8.97
N ILE A 38 -5.04 2.61 -8.63
CA ILE A 38 -4.78 1.30 -8.01
C ILE A 38 -4.00 0.40 -8.96
N LYS A 39 -4.35 0.36 -10.25
CA LYS A 39 -3.64 -0.44 -11.25
C LYS A 39 -2.20 0.04 -11.44
N ASP A 40 -1.98 1.35 -11.51
CA ASP A 40 -0.65 1.96 -11.59
C ASP A 40 0.20 1.59 -10.37
N GLY A 41 -0.36 1.73 -9.16
CA GLY A 41 0.32 1.33 -7.93
C GLY A 41 0.69 -0.15 -7.92
N LEU A 42 -0.22 -1.03 -8.35
CA LEU A 42 0.06 -2.47 -8.45
C LEU A 42 1.14 -2.80 -9.48
N LEU A 43 1.20 -2.07 -10.60
CA LEU A 43 2.24 -2.24 -11.61
C LEU A 43 3.62 -1.88 -11.01
N LYS A 44 3.72 -0.76 -10.29
CA LYS A 44 4.94 -0.40 -9.57
C LYS A 44 5.34 -1.44 -8.53
N MET A 45 4.38 -2.04 -7.82
CA MET A 45 4.68 -3.13 -6.87
C MET A 45 5.36 -4.32 -7.57
N ILE A 46 4.93 -4.67 -8.78
CA ILE A 46 5.55 -5.76 -9.57
C ILE A 46 7.00 -5.40 -9.94
N LEU A 47 7.27 -4.13 -10.25
CA LEU A 47 8.64 -3.67 -10.52
C LEU A 47 9.50 -3.73 -9.25
N TYR A 48 8.97 -3.27 -8.11
CA TYR A 48 9.68 -3.29 -6.83
C TYR A 48 9.97 -4.71 -6.32
N THR A 49 9.16 -5.71 -6.67
CA THR A 49 9.47 -7.12 -6.34
C THR A 49 10.70 -7.67 -7.07
N ASN A 50 11.15 -7.02 -8.15
CA ASN A 50 12.30 -7.46 -8.95
C ASN A 50 13.60 -6.71 -8.60
N LEU A 51 13.60 -5.88 -7.55
CA LEU A 51 14.82 -5.21 -7.12
C LEU A 51 15.79 -6.21 -6.48
N GLU A 52 17.02 -6.24 -6.99
CA GLU A 52 18.10 -7.08 -6.48
C GLU A 52 19.22 -6.23 -5.87
N ALA A 53 19.99 -6.83 -4.96
CA ALA A 53 21.15 -6.20 -4.30
C ALA A 53 20.85 -4.84 -3.65
N VAL A 54 19.65 -4.67 -3.09
CA VAL A 54 19.21 -3.43 -2.45
C VAL A 54 20.01 -3.18 -1.18
N LYS A 55 20.51 -1.95 -1.04
CA LYS A 55 21.33 -1.53 0.10
C LYS A 55 20.81 -0.24 0.71
N VAL A 56 20.82 -0.17 2.03
CA VAL A 56 20.66 1.07 2.80
C VAL A 56 21.99 1.30 3.51
N ASP A 57 22.61 2.46 3.28
CA ASP A 57 23.93 2.82 3.85
C ASP A 57 25.02 1.74 3.63
N GLY A 58 24.98 1.08 2.46
CA GLY A 58 25.89 0.00 2.10
C GLY A 58 25.55 -1.39 2.66
N ILE A 59 24.54 -1.49 3.54
CA ILE A 59 24.09 -2.74 4.16
C ILE A 59 22.98 -3.35 3.29
N SER A 60 23.16 -4.62 2.89
CA SER A 60 22.16 -5.35 2.12
C SER A 60 20.88 -5.58 2.91
N CYS A 61 19.73 -5.29 2.29
CA CYS A 61 18.42 -5.44 2.89
C CYS A 61 17.46 -6.19 1.95
N THR A 62 16.41 -6.77 2.53
CA THR A 62 15.29 -7.32 1.76
C THR A 62 14.28 -6.22 1.47
N THR A 63 13.53 -6.32 0.37
CA THR A 63 12.49 -5.35 0.04
C THR A 63 11.10 -5.93 0.14
N THR A 64 10.17 -5.14 0.69
CA THR A 64 8.74 -5.46 0.66
C THR A 64 7.98 -4.31 0.00
N PRO A 65 7.45 -4.49 -1.21
CA PRO A 65 6.57 -3.51 -1.83
C PRO A 65 5.25 -3.41 -1.06
N VAL A 66 4.78 -2.19 -0.80
CA VAL A 66 3.53 -1.92 -0.10
C VAL A 66 2.70 -0.94 -0.91
N LEU A 67 1.45 -1.32 -1.19
CA LEU A 67 0.47 -0.40 -1.75
C LEU A 67 -0.35 0.21 -0.61
N LYS A 68 -0.20 1.51 -0.41
CA LYS A 68 -0.93 2.29 0.60
C LYS A 68 -2.08 3.01 -0.07
N LEU A 69 -3.31 2.65 0.26
CA LEU A 69 -4.52 3.30 -0.24
C LEU A 69 -5.06 4.23 0.84
N THR A 70 -5.29 5.49 0.51
CA THR A 70 -5.77 6.48 1.48
C THR A 70 -6.94 7.27 0.95
N ALA A 71 -7.76 7.79 1.85
CA ALA A 71 -8.83 8.71 1.50
C ALA A 71 -9.09 9.72 2.61
N SER A 72 -9.36 10.99 2.28
CA SER A 72 -9.55 12.04 3.30
C SER A 72 -10.73 11.76 4.25
N LYS A 73 -11.66 10.90 3.86
CA LYS A 73 -12.83 10.49 4.67
C LYS A 73 -12.64 9.14 5.37
N MET A 74 -11.50 8.48 5.19
CA MET A 74 -11.19 7.21 5.83
C MET A 74 -10.79 7.44 7.29
N LYS A 75 -11.21 6.51 8.16
CA LYS A 75 -10.91 6.53 9.59
C LYS A 75 -10.19 5.24 9.98
N GLY A 76 -9.16 5.38 10.81
CA GLY A 76 -8.39 4.25 11.32
C GLY A 76 -7.47 3.67 10.26
N PHE A 77 -6.92 2.49 10.55
CA PHE A 77 -5.98 1.80 9.69
C PHE A 77 -6.35 0.33 9.57
N LEU A 78 -6.05 -0.25 8.41
CA LEU A 78 -6.18 -1.69 8.19
C LEU A 78 -5.01 -2.17 7.33
N ASP A 79 -4.36 -3.28 7.72
CA ASP A 79 -3.36 -3.95 6.89
C ASP A 79 -3.74 -5.40 6.58
N SER A 80 -2.90 -6.07 5.79
CA SER A 80 -3.11 -7.46 5.38
C SER A 80 -3.04 -8.47 6.53
N ASN A 81 -2.53 -8.09 7.69
CA ASN A 81 -2.36 -8.94 8.86
C ASN A 81 -3.47 -8.71 9.91
N ALA A 82 -4.37 -7.75 9.69
CA ALA A 82 -5.47 -7.46 10.59
C ALA A 82 -6.37 -8.68 10.82
N ASP A 83 -6.76 -8.88 12.08
CA ASP A 83 -7.72 -9.92 12.46
C ASP A 83 -9.17 -9.54 12.10
N GLU A 84 -10.09 -10.48 12.25
CA GLU A 84 -11.50 -10.27 11.90
C GLU A 84 -12.20 -9.23 12.80
N VAL A 85 -11.72 -9.05 14.03
CA VAL A 85 -12.26 -8.02 14.94
C VAL A 85 -11.89 -6.64 14.42
N THR A 86 -10.61 -6.41 14.16
CA THR A 86 -10.05 -5.16 13.62
C THR A 86 -10.67 -4.83 12.26
N LYS A 87 -10.85 -5.82 11.38
CA LYS A 87 -11.56 -5.63 10.10
C LYS A 87 -13.00 -5.18 10.31
N THR A 88 -13.72 -5.82 11.23
CA THR A 88 -15.13 -5.51 11.51
C THR A 88 -15.28 -4.09 12.07
N GLU A 89 -14.41 -3.70 13.00
CA GLU A 89 -14.36 -2.35 13.54
C GLU A 89 -14.08 -1.31 12.45
N PHE A 90 -13.06 -1.55 11.62
CA PHE A 90 -12.71 -0.67 10.50
C PHE A 90 -13.84 -0.53 9.48
N PHE A 91 -14.50 -1.63 9.10
CA PHE A 91 -15.64 -1.61 8.18
C PHE A 91 -16.83 -0.84 8.75
N THR A 92 -17.07 -0.95 10.06
CA THR A 92 -18.13 -0.25 10.77
C THR A 92 -17.84 1.25 10.82
N ALA A 93 -16.63 1.64 11.24
CA ALA A 93 -16.18 3.03 11.34
C ALA A 93 -16.26 3.77 9.99
N ASN A 94 -16.00 3.06 8.89
CA ASN A 94 -16.00 3.60 7.52
C ASN A 94 -17.31 3.35 6.74
N LYS A 95 -18.38 2.93 7.44
CA LYS A 95 -19.72 2.65 6.86
C LYS A 95 -19.63 1.81 5.58
N MET A 96 -18.81 0.77 5.59
CA MET A 96 -18.47 -0.01 4.39
C MET A 96 -19.60 -0.93 3.97
N ARG A 97 -20.02 -0.80 2.70
CA ARG A 97 -21.03 -1.65 2.07
C ARG A 97 -20.43 -3.00 1.72
N LYS A 98 -21.27 -4.00 1.42
CA LYS A 98 -20.81 -5.35 1.02
C LYS A 98 -19.82 -5.32 -0.14
N SER A 99 -20.04 -4.46 -1.13
CA SER A 99 -19.11 -4.28 -2.26
C SER A 99 -17.74 -3.75 -1.83
N ASP A 100 -17.71 -2.79 -0.90
CA ASP A 100 -16.47 -2.20 -0.36
C ASP A 100 -15.67 -3.26 0.41
N ARG A 101 -16.36 -4.07 1.23
CA ARG A 101 -15.75 -5.17 2.01
C ARG A 101 -15.21 -6.26 1.09
N ASN A 102 -15.98 -6.67 0.08
CA ASN A 102 -15.54 -7.66 -0.90
C ASN A 102 -14.30 -7.17 -1.65
N PHE A 103 -14.30 -5.89 -2.06
CA PHE A 103 -13.13 -5.27 -2.68
C PHE A 103 -11.93 -5.38 -1.74
N ILE A 104 -12.01 -4.87 -0.52
CA ILE A 104 -10.91 -4.94 0.44
C ILE A 104 -10.44 -6.39 0.67
N ASN A 105 -11.35 -7.34 0.87
CA ASN A 105 -10.98 -8.73 1.11
C ASN A 105 -10.23 -9.35 -0.08
N ILE A 106 -10.63 -9.06 -1.32
CA ILE A 106 -9.88 -9.53 -2.51
C ILE A 106 -8.44 -9.01 -2.50
N TYR A 107 -8.26 -7.76 -2.09
CA TYR A 107 -6.97 -7.09 -2.08
C TYR A 107 -6.10 -7.53 -0.88
N LEU A 108 -6.68 -7.66 0.32
CA LEU A 108 -5.98 -8.13 1.52
C LEU A 108 -5.63 -9.63 1.48
N MET A 109 -6.46 -10.47 0.87
CA MET A 109 -6.23 -11.93 0.82
C MET A 109 -5.15 -12.36 -0.17
N LYS A 110 -4.75 -11.50 -1.12
CA LYS A 110 -3.88 -11.93 -2.24
C LYS A 110 -2.45 -11.43 -2.19
N ARG A 111 -2.08 -10.45 -1.35
CA ARG A 111 -0.70 -9.94 -1.28
C ARG A 111 -0.33 -9.46 0.12
N LYS A 112 0.92 -9.74 0.50
CA LYS A 112 1.58 -9.18 1.69
C LYS A 112 1.56 -7.64 1.57
N LEU A 113 0.79 -7.01 2.45
CA LEU A 113 0.71 -5.58 2.74
C LEU A 113 0.09 -4.67 1.67
N ILE A 114 -1.25 -4.63 1.71
CA ILE A 114 -1.98 -3.40 1.41
C ILE A 114 -2.32 -2.72 2.73
N THR A 115 -2.03 -1.44 2.82
CA THR A 115 -2.35 -0.60 3.99
C THR A 115 -3.45 0.38 3.59
N LEU A 116 -4.52 0.44 4.37
CA LEU A 116 -5.55 1.48 4.29
C LEU A 116 -5.34 2.48 5.44
N ARG A 117 -5.21 3.79 5.14
CA ARG A 117 -5.14 4.88 6.14
C ARG A 117 -6.10 6.01 5.78
#